data_AF-A0AAD7MR08-F1
#
_entry.id   AF-A0AAD7MR08-F1
#
_cell.length_a   1.000
_cell.length_b   1.000
_cell.length_c   1.000
_cell.angle_alpha   90.00
_cell.angle_beta   90.00
_cell.angle_gamma   90.00
#
_symmetry.space_group_name_H-M   'P 1'
#
loop_
_entity.id
_entity.type
_entity.pdbx_description
1 polymer ?
#
loop_
_entity_poly.entity_id
_entity_poly.type
_entity_poly.pdbx_seq_one_letter_code
_entity_poly.pdbx_strand_id
1 'polypeptide(L)'
;IISATPWCFFCAGAILVEIREIILGRRPEPALGTVDIIAGQLPMISRRGGGRKIVLGGAENPRTGLVWRLFWLLGAAVSVVSILFSYITLGQQDPHVVLIWTGFQFLWLGVRILVYHVTDPVDPMAHRMLVARSWANLAKELKERVLELACGLAQCQMFIHPRGQPQYIEETFAYRKLGSILDGSDPTTLYPLPSPCPSSIALQLTSVVGDTLLSSVMWITGSELTPMDLYDSCIVVFDLPKSTSAASRTIAVPGVRILSGPSESPVDSEYSLGATFIPKGAANCGHGLTWWFWVPCGEGLWVQIRRPTEHRILDSCEGEIRTDAQLSELLASGTLNIGFTAVEEVRTTLELSRKASDVLTELFS
;
A
#
# COMPACT_ATOMS: atom_id res chain seq x y z
N ILE A 1 45.90 -26.00 -12.69
CA ILE A 1 45.85 -24.53 -12.55
C ILE A 1 44.69 -23.94 -13.33
N ILE A 2 44.63 -24.11 -14.66
CA ILE A 2 43.56 -23.54 -15.51
C ILE A 2 42.16 -23.88 -14.99
N SER A 3 41.87 -25.16 -14.72
CA SER A 3 40.55 -25.59 -14.22
C SER A 3 40.22 -25.08 -12.81
N ALA A 4 41.20 -24.57 -12.05
CA ALA A 4 40.97 -23.97 -10.74
C ALA A 4 40.64 -22.47 -10.83
N THR A 5 40.91 -21.80 -11.96
CA THR A 5 40.70 -20.36 -12.12
C THR A 5 39.25 -19.92 -11.86
N PRO A 6 38.21 -20.58 -12.40
CA PRO A 6 36.83 -20.21 -12.11
C PRO A 6 36.50 -20.41 -10.62
N TRP A 7 37.02 -21.48 -10.01
CA TRP A 7 36.82 -21.74 -8.60
C TRP A 7 37.42 -20.63 -7.73
N CYS A 8 38.68 -20.22 -8.00
CA CYS A 8 39.33 -19.14 -7.28
C CYS A 8 38.56 -17.82 -7.43
N PHE A 9 38.06 -17.53 -8.63
CA PHE A 9 37.24 -16.34 -8.90
C PHE A 9 35.96 -16.31 -8.06
N PHE A 10 35.17 -17.40 -8.10
CA PHE A 10 33.92 -17.47 -7.33
C PHE A 10 34.16 -17.54 -5.82
N CYS A 11 35.24 -18.19 -5.37
CA CYS A 11 35.63 -18.24 -3.96
C CYS A 11 36.01 -16.84 -3.45
N ALA A 12 36.83 -16.09 -4.19
CA ALA A 12 37.15 -14.71 -3.86
C ALA A 12 35.90 -13.83 -3.84
N GLY A 13 35.00 -13.99 -4.81
CA GLY A 13 33.71 -13.30 -4.85
C GLY A 13 32.84 -13.61 -3.62
N ALA A 14 32.74 -14.87 -3.22
CA ALA A 14 32.00 -15.27 -2.03
C ALA A 14 32.59 -14.63 -0.75
N ILE A 15 33.91 -14.65 -0.59
CA ILE A 15 34.60 -14.00 0.54
C ILE A 15 34.30 -12.49 0.56
N LEU A 16 34.33 -11.81 -0.59
CA LEU A 16 34.02 -10.38 -0.68
C LEU A 16 32.57 -10.08 -0.30
N VAL A 17 31.62 -10.94 -0.70
CA VAL A 17 30.21 -10.81 -0.32
C VAL A 17 30.04 -10.99 1.19
N GLU A 18 30.65 -12.01 1.78
CA GLU A 18 30.59 -12.24 3.23
C GLU A 18 31.21 -11.09 4.02
N ILE A 19 32.39 -10.60 3.62
CA ILE A 19 33.02 -9.43 4.24
C ILE A 19 32.09 -8.21 4.17
N ARG A 20 31.45 -7.98 3.01
CA ARG A 20 30.51 -6.88 2.85
C ARG A 20 29.30 -7.03 3.77
N GLU A 21 28.72 -8.22 3.86
CA GLU A 21 27.59 -8.48 4.76
C GLU A 21 27.96 -8.28 6.24
N ILE A 22 29.15 -8.73 6.66
CA ILE A 22 29.67 -8.49 8.02
C ILE A 22 29.82 -6.98 8.29
N ILE A 23 30.35 -6.23 7.33
CA ILE A 23 30.50 -4.76 7.46
C ILE A 23 29.14 -4.09 7.55
N LEU A 24 28.18 -4.48 6.70
CA LEU A 24 26.83 -3.93 6.70
C LEU A 24 26.07 -4.26 8.00
N GLY A 25 26.27 -5.47 8.54
CA GLY A 25 25.65 -5.92 9.78
C GLY A 25 26.15 -5.20 11.04
N ARG A 26 27.32 -4.54 10.98
CA ARG A 26 27.89 -3.77 12.11
C ARG A 26 27.53 -2.28 12.09
N ARG A 27 26.72 -1.81 11.13
CA ARG A 27 26.34 -0.39 11.06
C ARG A 27 25.41 0.01 12.21
N PRO A 28 25.56 1.21 12.79
CA PRO A 28 24.69 1.71 13.84
C PRO A 28 23.25 1.95 13.32
N GLU A 29 22.26 1.89 14.21
CA GLU A 29 20.82 1.96 13.87
C GLU A 29 20.38 3.12 12.95
N PRO A 30 20.81 4.39 13.13
CA PRO A 30 20.41 5.46 12.21
C PRO A 30 21.02 5.33 10.80
N ALA A 31 22.00 4.43 10.61
CA ALA A 31 22.59 4.08 9.32
C ALA A 31 22.09 2.73 8.78
N LEU A 32 20.99 2.21 9.34
CA LEU A 32 20.29 1.01 8.86
C LEU A 32 19.92 1.17 7.38
N GLY A 33 19.77 0.03 6.69
CA GLY A 33 19.60 -0.02 5.24
C GLY A 33 18.42 0.81 4.72
N THR A 34 18.44 1.09 3.42
CA THR A 34 17.46 1.92 2.72
C THR A 34 16.15 1.19 2.41
N VAL A 35 16.06 -0.11 2.67
CA VAL A 35 14.91 -0.92 2.28
C VAL A 35 14.05 -1.24 3.49
N ASP A 36 12.79 -0.85 3.41
CA ASP A 36 11.76 -1.26 4.35
C ASP A 36 10.84 -2.27 3.69
N ILE A 37 10.45 -3.28 4.44
CA ILE A 37 9.71 -4.43 3.92
C ILE A 37 8.46 -4.61 4.77
N ILE A 38 7.32 -4.65 4.09
CA ILE A 38 6.05 -5.13 4.62
C ILE A 38 5.86 -6.57 4.14
N ALA A 39 5.67 -7.49 5.07
CA ALA A 39 5.55 -8.92 4.80
C ALA A 39 4.38 -9.52 5.57
N GLY A 40 3.82 -10.58 5.00
CA GLY A 40 2.64 -11.24 5.56
C GLY A 40 1.56 -11.49 4.52
N GLN A 41 0.40 -11.92 5.00
CA GLN A 41 -0.79 -11.99 4.16
C GLN A 41 -1.42 -10.61 4.10
N LEU A 42 -1.12 -9.87 3.03
CA LEU A 42 -1.58 -8.50 2.86
C LEU A 42 -3.11 -8.41 2.79
N PRO A 43 -3.69 -7.31 3.32
CA PRO A 43 -5.12 -7.07 3.26
C PRO A 43 -5.58 -6.82 1.82
N MET A 44 -6.69 -7.45 1.46
CA MET A 44 -7.42 -7.22 0.21
C MET A 44 -8.89 -7.00 0.52
N ILE A 45 -9.64 -6.48 -0.44
CA ILE A 45 -11.06 -6.21 -0.21
C ILE A 45 -11.82 -7.46 0.14
N SER A 46 -11.60 -8.55 -0.59
CA SER A 46 -12.21 -9.85 -0.27
C SER A 46 -11.55 -10.60 0.89
N ARG A 47 -10.46 -10.09 1.48
CA ARG A 47 -9.68 -10.81 2.51
C ARG A 47 -9.11 -9.86 3.57
N ARG A 48 -9.47 -10.09 4.84
CA ARG A 48 -8.96 -9.35 6.02
C ARG A 48 -7.44 -9.13 6.06
N GLY A 49 -6.65 -10.01 5.42
CA GLY A 49 -5.22 -10.12 5.65
C GLY A 49 -4.94 -11.07 6.82
N GLY A 50 -3.67 -11.33 7.10
CA GLY A 50 -3.23 -12.27 8.14
C GLY A 50 -2.06 -11.73 8.94
N GLY A 51 -1.13 -12.62 9.31
CA GLY A 51 0.06 -12.24 10.06
C GLY A 51 0.80 -11.07 9.40
N ARG A 52 1.16 -10.07 10.20
CA ARG A 52 1.79 -8.82 9.76
C ARG A 52 3.21 -8.74 10.30
N LYS A 53 4.15 -8.40 9.43
CA LYS A 53 5.55 -8.19 9.80
C LYS A 53 6.10 -7.00 9.04
N ILE A 54 6.66 -6.05 9.78
CA ILE A 54 7.37 -4.92 9.21
C ILE A 54 8.84 -5.09 9.58
N VAL A 55 9.70 -5.07 8.57
CA VAL A 55 11.15 -5.15 8.73
C VAL A 55 11.71 -3.84 8.21
N LEU A 56 12.22 -3.04 9.12
CA LEU A 56 12.86 -1.77 8.77
C LEU A 56 14.36 -1.97 8.60
N GLY A 57 14.97 -1.18 7.72
CA GLY A 57 16.42 -1.15 7.63
C GLY A 57 17.07 -2.36 6.95
N GLY A 58 16.29 -3.07 6.13
CA GLY A 58 16.78 -4.16 5.29
C GLY A 58 17.88 -3.69 4.35
N ALA A 59 18.83 -4.58 4.05
CA ALA A 59 19.78 -4.33 2.98
C ALA A 59 19.10 -4.51 1.62
N GLU A 60 19.48 -3.65 0.68
CA GLU A 60 19.17 -3.88 -0.73
C GLU A 60 19.68 -5.25 -1.15
N ASN A 61 18.85 -5.98 -1.89
CA ASN A 61 19.24 -7.26 -2.43
C ASN A 61 20.46 -7.05 -3.35
N PRO A 62 21.66 -7.55 -3.00
CA PRO A 62 22.85 -7.31 -3.80
C PRO A 62 22.69 -7.89 -5.22
N ARG A 63 21.79 -8.87 -5.40
CA ARG A 63 21.56 -9.56 -6.67
C ARG A 63 20.92 -8.67 -7.75
N THR A 64 20.26 -7.58 -7.37
CA THR A 64 19.65 -6.66 -8.34
C THR A 64 20.64 -5.62 -8.88
N GLY A 65 21.77 -5.41 -8.20
CA GLY A 65 22.73 -4.37 -8.52
C GLY A 65 23.60 -4.67 -9.75
N LEU A 66 24.10 -3.59 -10.38
CA LEU A 66 25.00 -3.67 -11.53
C LEU A 66 26.28 -4.47 -11.22
N VAL A 67 26.85 -4.27 -10.03
CA VAL A 67 28.08 -4.96 -9.59
C VAL A 67 27.89 -6.48 -9.59
N TRP A 68 26.75 -6.97 -9.13
CA TRP A 68 26.44 -8.39 -9.13
C TRP A 68 26.30 -8.94 -10.55
N ARG A 69 25.61 -8.20 -11.43
CA ARG A 69 25.49 -8.57 -12.85
C ARG A 69 26.85 -8.63 -13.53
N LEU A 70 27.72 -7.64 -13.29
CA LEU A 70 29.08 -7.60 -13.81
C LEU A 70 29.95 -8.75 -13.27
N PHE A 71 29.81 -9.08 -11.98
CA PHE A 71 30.50 -10.20 -11.37
C PHE A 71 30.14 -11.53 -12.06
N TRP A 72 28.85 -11.78 -12.30
CA TRP A 72 28.42 -13.00 -13.02
C TRP A 72 28.85 -13.00 -14.47
N LEU A 73 28.81 -11.86 -15.16
CA LEU A 73 29.29 -11.73 -16.53
C LEU A 73 30.78 -12.08 -16.63
N LEU A 74 31.60 -11.53 -15.73
CA LEU A 74 33.03 -11.82 -15.67
C LEU A 74 33.30 -13.28 -15.28
N GLY A 75 32.54 -13.82 -14.31
CA GLY A 75 32.64 -15.23 -13.93
C GLY A 75 32.30 -16.19 -15.07
N ALA A 76 31.30 -15.85 -15.90
CA ALA A 76 30.96 -16.60 -17.10
C ALA A 76 32.11 -16.55 -18.12
N ALA A 77 32.67 -15.36 -18.37
CA ALA A 77 33.82 -15.20 -19.28
C ALA A 77 35.04 -16.01 -18.80
N VAL A 78 35.40 -15.93 -17.52
CA VAL A 78 36.49 -16.71 -16.90
C VAL A 78 36.24 -18.21 -17.05
N SER A 79 35.00 -18.66 -16.88
CA SER A 79 34.62 -20.07 -17.02
C SER A 79 34.76 -20.56 -18.46
N VAL A 80 34.26 -19.80 -19.43
CA VAL A 80 34.40 -20.13 -20.86
C VAL A 80 35.86 -20.20 -21.27
N VAL A 81 36.66 -19.19 -20.92
CA VAL A 81 38.10 -19.16 -21.21
C VAL A 81 38.80 -20.36 -20.56
N SER A 82 38.51 -20.65 -19.28
CA SER A 82 39.06 -21.80 -18.57
C SER A 82 38.71 -23.13 -19.23
N ILE A 83 37.47 -23.30 -19.71
CA ILE A 83 37.04 -24.53 -20.41
C ILE A 83 37.80 -24.69 -21.72
N LEU A 84 37.87 -23.62 -22.54
CA LEU A 84 38.59 -23.64 -23.82
C LEU A 84 40.07 -24.01 -23.64
N PHE A 85 40.76 -23.35 -22.70
CA PHE A 85 42.16 -23.65 -22.40
C PHE A 85 42.34 -25.05 -21.80
N SER A 86 41.43 -25.49 -20.92
CA SER A 86 41.48 -26.85 -20.36
C SER A 86 41.35 -27.88 -21.47
N TYR A 87 40.42 -27.70 -22.41
CA TYR A 87 40.21 -28.59 -23.55
C TYR A 87 41.44 -28.69 -24.45
N ILE A 88 42.02 -27.55 -24.85
CA ILE A 88 43.23 -27.51 -25.68
C ILE A 88 44.40 -28.21 -24.96
N THR A 89 44.58 -27.93 -23.66
CA THR A 89 45.70 -28.50 -22.89
C THR A 89 45.52 -29.99 -22.68
N LEU A 90 44.33 -30.45 -22.30
CA LEU A 90 44.01 -31.86 -22.08
C LEU A 90 44.21 -32.71 -23.33
N GLY A 91 43.92 -32.16 -24.52
CA GLY A 91 44.17 -32.84 -25.79
C GLY A 91 45.66 -33.12 -26.08
N GLN A 92 46.57 -32.49 -25.34
CA GLN A 92 48.02 -32.68 -25.46
C GLN A 92 48.62 -33.52 -24.33
N GLN A 93 47.81 -33.99 -23.37
CA GLN A 93 48.28 -34.74 -22.20
C GLN A 93 48.13 -36.25 -22.38
N ASP A 94 48.86 -37.01 -21.56
CA ASP A 94 48.72 -38.46 -21.47
C ASP A 94 47.29 -38.87 -21.06
N PRO A 95 46.76 -39.99 -21.60
CA PRO A 95 45.42 -40.48 -21.26
C PRO A 95 45.18 -40.67 -19.77
N HIS A 96 46.22 -41.06 -19.02
CA HIS A 96 46.16 -41.18 -17.56
C HIS A 96 45.82 -39.86 -16.87
N VAL A 97 46.40 -38.75 -17.33
CA VAL A 97 46.13 -37.41 -16.80
C VAL A 97 44.70 -36.99 -17.09
N VAL A 98 44.21 -37.27 -18.31
CA VAL A 98 42.82 -36.99 -18.70
C VAL A 98 41.82 -37.77 -17.86
N LEU A 99 42.09 -39.06 -17.58
CA LEU A 99 41.28 -39.90 -16.71
C LEU A 99 41.23 -39.37 -15.27
N ILE A 100 42.38 -39.00 -14.70
CA ILE A 100 42.46 -38.40 -13.35
C ILE A 100 41.66 -37.10 -13.30
N TRP A 101 41.83 -36.22 -14.29
CA TRP A 101 41.08 -34.96 -14.37
C TRP A 101 39.57 -35.20 -14.48
N THR A 102 39.15 -36.15 -15.30
CA THR A 102 37.74 -36.50 -15.48
C THR A 102 37.14 -37.06 -14.18
N GLY A 103 37.85 -37.96 -13.51
CA GLY A 103 37.46 -38.48 -12.20
C GLY A 103 37.30 -37.37 -11.16
N PHE A 104 38.23 -36.40 -11.16
CA PHE A 104 38.11 -35.22 -10.30
C PHE A 104 36.86 -34.38 -10.62
N GLN A 105 36.52 -34.15 -11.90
CA GLN A 105 35.30 -33.41 -12.25
C GLN A 105 34.02 -34.12 -11.77
N PHE A 106 33.93 -35.44 -11.93
CA PHE A 106 32.80 -36.22 -11.44
C PHE A 106 32.69 -36.21 -9.92
N LEU A 107 33.82 -36.41 -9.22
CA LEU A 107 33.88 -36.32 -7.77
C LEU A 107 33.42 -34.93 -7.30
N TRP A 108 33.92 -33.88 -7.94
CA TRP A 108 33.58 -32.50 -7.60
C TRP A 108 32.10 -32.17 -7.85
N LEU A 109 31.54 -32.64 -8.97
CA LEU A 109 30.10 -32.53 -9.25
C LEU A 109 29.27 -33.24 -8.18
N GLY A 110 29.66 -34.45 -7.79
CA GLY A 110 29.02 -35.20 -6.72
C GLY A 110 29.04 -34.44 -5.39
N VAL A 111 30.20 -33.87 -5.01
CA VAL A 111 30.32 -33.03 -3.82
C VAL A 111 29.43 -31.79 -3.91
N ARG A 112 29.34 -31.11 -5.07
CA ARG A 112 28.44 -29.95 -5.24
C ARG A 112 26.98 -30.31 -5.06
N ILE A 113 26.54 -31.43 -5.63
CA ILE A 113 25.17 -31.92 -5.47
C ILE A 113 24.90 -32.24 -4.00
N LEU A 114 25.84 -32.92 -3.33
CA LEU A 114 25.73 -33.22 -1.91
C LEU A 114 25.62 -31.95 -1.08
N VAL A 115 26.51 -30.97 -1.29
CA VAL A 115 26.47 -29.69 -0.59
C VAL A 115 25.13 -28.99 -0.84
N TYR A 116 24.66 -28.92 -2.08
CA TYR A 116 23.36 -28.32 -2.41
C TYR A 116 22.19 -28.95 -1.64
N HIS A 117 22.21 -30.26 -1.43
CA HIS A 117 21.16 -30.96 -0.69
C HIS A 117 21.35 -30.96 0.84
N VAL A 118 22.58 -30.77 1.33
CA VAL A 118 22.89 -30.76 2.76
C VAL A 118 22.85 -29.34 3.35
N THR A 119 23.16 -28.32 2.55
CA THR A 119 22.94 -26.94 2.96
C THR A 119 21.47 -26.60 2.73
N ASP A 120 20.72 -26.44 3.81
CA ASP A 120 19.42 -25.78 3.73
C ASP A 120 19.57 -24.46 2.96
N PRO A 121 18.55 -24.03 2.20
CA PRO A 121 18.49 -22.66 1.73
C PRO A 121 18.43 -21.78 2.98
N VAL A 122 19.60 -21.38 3.47
CA VAL A 122 19.73 -20.41 4.54
C VAL A 122 19.09 -19.17 3.96
N ASP A 123 17.89 -18.85 4.46
CA ASP A 123 17.21 -17.63 4.12
C ASP A 123 18.25 -16.51 4.28
N PRO A 124 18.55 -15.73 3.24
CA PRO A 124 19.68 -14.80 3.24
C PRO A 124 19.57 -13.71 4.34
N MET A 125 18.47 -13.68 5.09
CA MET A 125 18.27 -12.85 6.27
C MET A 125 18.67 -13.50 7.60
N ALA A 126 18.96 -14.80 7.64
CA ALA A 126 19.14 -15.58 8.88
C ALA A 126 20.34 -15.14 9.75
N HIS A 127 21.24 -14.30 9.24
CA HIS A 127 22.40 -13.81 10.01
C HIS A 127 22.20 -12.37 10.53
N ARG A 128 21.11 -11.69 10.17
CA ARG A 128 20.74 -10.42 10.80
C ARG A 128 19.73 -10.70 11.88
N MET A 129 20.17 -10.58 13.13
CA MET A 129 19.30 -10.68 14.28
C MET A 129 18.22 -9.59 14.19
N LEU A 130 17.00 -9.98 13.85
CA LEU A 130 15.86 -9.07 13.82
C LEU A 130 15.50 -8.73 15.27
N VAL A 131 15.60 -7.46 15.64
CA VAL A 131 15.18 -6.99 16.96
C VAL A 131 13.73 -6.58 16.87
N ALA A 132 12.85 -7.32 17.53
CA ALA A 132 11.46 -6.93 17.67
C ALA A 132 11.36 -5.69 18.57
N ARG A 133 10.64 -4.67 18.11
CA ARG A 133 10.36 -3.45 18.86
C ARG A 133 8.87 -3.13 18.80
N SER A 134 8.32 -2.62 19.89
CA SER A 134 6.96 -2.09 19.94
C SER A 134 6.91 -0.68 19.35
N TRP A 135 5.73 -0.27 18.86
CA TRP A 135 5.50 1.06 18.31
C TRP A 135 5.95 2.19 19.25
N ALA A 136 5.60 2.09 20.54
CA ALA A 136 5.95 3.08 21.55
C ALA A 136 7.46 3.28 21.73
N ASN A 137 8.27 2.24 21.45
CA ASN A 137 9.72 2.25 21.63
C ASN A 137 10.49 2.50 20.33
N LEU A 138 9.80 2.78 19.23
CA LEU A 138 10.44 3.16 17.97
C LEU A 138 10.81 4.65 17.98
N ALA A 139 12.01 4.95 17.50
CA ALA A 139 12.42 6.32 17.21
C ALA A 139 11.47 6.96 16.18
N LYS A 140 11.33 8.29 16.23
CA LYS A 140 10.40 9.04 15.37
C LYS A 140 10.62 8.69 13.90
N GLU A 141 11.87 8.72 13.44
CA GLU A 141 12.26 8.45 12.05
C GLU A 141 11.85 7.05 11.58
N LEU A 142 11.87 6.06 12.48
CA LEU A 142 11.43 4.70 12.15
C LEU A 142 9.90 4.60 12.08
N LYS A 143 9.18 5.36 12.91
CA LYS A 143 7.72 5.47 12.80
C LYS A 143 7.32 6.08 11.46
N GLU A 144 8.02 7.13 11.01
CA GLU A 144 7.77 7.76 9.71
C GLU A 144 7.90 6.74 8.57
N ARG A 145 8.96 5.92 8.59
CA ARG A 145 9.18 4.84 7.60
C ARG A 145 8.07 3.78 7.60
N VAL A 146 7.53 3.44 8.76
CA VAL A 146 6.36 2.54 8.86
C VAL A 146 5.12 3.17 8.21
N LEU A 147 4.91 4.47 8.39
CA LEU A 147 3.80 5.19 7.78
C LEU A 147 3.98 5.35 6.26
N GLU A 148 5.21 5.53 5.79
CA GLU A 148 5.52 5.47 4.35
C GLU A 148 5.22 4.09 3.76
N LEU A 149 5.51 3.00 4.50
CA LEU A 149 5.09 1.66 4.09
C LEU A 149 3.56 1.50 4.07
N ALA A 150 2.83 2.10 5.01
CA ALA A 150 1.36 2.10 5.00
C ALA A 150 0.81 2.78 3.74
N CYS A 151 1.38 3.92 3.36
CA CYS A 151 1.08 4.60 2.12
C CYS A 151 1.41 3.76 0.88
N GLY A 152 2.57 3.09 0.88
CA GLY A 152 2.96 2.17 -0.20
C GLY A 152 1.98 0.99 -0.34
N LEU A 153 1.55 0.41 0.79
CA LEU A 153 0.53 -0.65 0.80
C LEU A 153 -0.80 -0.14 0.22
N ALA A 154 -1.24 1.06 0.62
CA ALA A 154 -2.46 1.67 0.12
C ALA A 154 -2.42 1.88 -1.41
N GLN A 155 -1.28 2.31 -1.94
CA GLN A 155 -1.07 2.41 -3.38
C GLN A 155 -1.16 1.04 -4.06
N CYS A 156 -0.58 -0.01 -3.49
CA CYS A 156 -0.74 -1.37 -4.01
C CYS A 156 -2.21 -1.84 -3.97
N GLN A 157 -2.93 -1.53 -2.90
CA GLN A 157 -4.35 -1.88 -2.76
C GLN A 157 -5.23 -1.21 -3.81
N MET A 158 -4.95 0.04 -4.17
CA MET A 158 -5.64 0.76 -5.23
C MET A 158 -5.59 0.00 -6.58
N PHE A 159 -4.49 -0.68 -6.92
CA PHE A 159 -4.39 -1.46 -8.16
C PHE A 159 -5.28 -2.71 -8.19
N ILE A 160 -5.58 -3.27 -7.03
CA ILE A 160 -6.41 -4.47 -6.89
C ILE A 160 -7.82 -4.16 -6.39
N HIS A 161 -8.16 -2.87 -6.23
CA HIS A 161 -9.47 -2.42 -5.78
C HIS A 161 -10.51 -2.62 -6.90
N PRO A 162 -11.73 -3.16 -6.65
CA PRO A 162 -12.80 -3.35 -7.64
C PRO A 162 -13.26 -2.08 -8.36
N ARG A 163 -12.99 -0.92 -7.76
CA ARG A 163 -13.28 0.40 -8.36
C ARG A 163 -12.21 0.83 -9.38
N GLY A 164 -11.03 0.20 -9.35
CA GLY A 164 -9.91 0.48 -10.24
C GLY A 164 -9.06 1.68 -9.82
N GLN A 165 -7.79 1.64 -10.21
CA GLN A 165 -6.79 2.67 -9.91
C GLN A 165 -7.20 4.11 -10.26
N PRO A 166 -7.82 4.40 -11.43
CA PRO A 166 -8.12 5.78 -11.82
C PRO A 166 -8.97 6.54 -10.81
N GLN A 167 -9.79 5.82 -10.04
CA GLN A 167 -10.74 6.42 -9.08
C GLN A 167 -10.08 6.96 -7.81
N TYR A 168 -8.80 6.64 -7.60
CA TYR A 168 -8.03 6.96 -6.39
C TYR A 168 -6.86 7.91 -6.68
N ILE A 169 -6.66 8.33 -7.94
CA ILE A 169 -5.45 9.05 -8.36
C ILE A 169 -5.26 10.40 -7.63
N GLU A 170 -6.35 11.01 -7.18
CA GLU A 170 -6.35 12.27 -6.46
C GLU A 170 -6.30 12.13 -4.93
N GLU A 171 -6.23 10.90 -4.42
CA GLU A 171 -6.11 10.67 -2.98
C GLU A 171 -4.73 10.96 -2.43
N THR A 172 -4.66 11.17 -1.12
CA THR A 172 -3.40 11.46 -0.45
C THR A 172 -2.73 10.18 0.02
N PHE A 173 -1.64 9.81 -0.68
CA PHE A 173 -0.75 8.70 -0.32
C PHE A 173 0.68 9.15 0.05
N ALA A 174 0.92 10.45 0.19
CA ALA A 174 2.24 10.96 0.55
C ALA A 174 2.29 11.21 2.06
N TYR A 175 3.17 10.50 2.77
CA TYR A 175 3.35 10.62 4.23
C TYR A 175 3.50 12.09 4.66
N ARG A 176 4.39 12.85 4.02
CA ARG A 176 4.62 14.27 4.35
C ARG A 176 3.36 15.13 4.20
N LYS A 177 2.55 14.86 3.17
CA LYS A 177 1.29 15.57 2.94
C LYS A 177 0.26 15.20 4.02
N LEU A 178 0.16 13.92 4.37
CA LEU A 178 -0.69 13.46 5.49
C LEU A 178 -0.28 14.12 6.80
N GLY A 179 1.02 14.15 7.12
CA GLY A 179 1.53 14.83 8.31
C GLY A 179 1.15 16.31 8.31
N SER A 180 1.35 17.03 7.20
CA SER A 180 0.93 18.44 7.11
C SER A 180 -0.58 18.65 7.25
N ILE A 181 -1.39 17.69 6.80
CA ILE A 181 -2.84 17.73 6.96
C ILE A 181 -3.20 17.49 8.42
N LEU A 182 -2.65 16.46 9.06
CA LEU A 182 -3.00 16.08 10.42
C LEU A 182 -2.47 17.07 11.47
N ASP A 183 -1.26 17.61 11.26
CA ASP A 183 -0.67 18.64 12.13
C ASP A 183 -1.34 20.01 11.95
N GLY A 184 -1.76 20.33 10.71
CA GLY A 184 -2.32 21.62 10.33
C GLY A 184 -3.85 21.69 10.35
N SER A 185 -4.52 20.56 10.55
CA SER A 185 -5.97 20.50 10.66
C SER A 185 -6.38 20.25 12.10
N ASP A 186 -7.43 20.94 12.52
CA ASP A 186 -8.10 20.52 13.74
C ASP A 186 -8.94 19.28 13.40
N PRO A 187 -8.66 18.10 13.97
CA PRO A 187 -9.50 16.94 13.77
C PRO A 187 -10.88 17.26 14.34
N THR A 188 -11.87 17.36 13.45
CA THR A 188 -13.25 17.66 13.81
C THR A 188 -14.14 16.53 13.37
N THR A 189 -15.09 16.16 14.22
CA THR A 189 -16.05 15.10 13.91
C THR A 189 -17.20 15.58 13.02
N LEU A 190 -17.30 16.91 12.80
CA LEU A 190 -18.35 17.60 12.07
C LEU A 190 -17.79 18.75 11.24
N TYR A 191 -18.30 18.92 10.03
CA TYR A 191 -18.07 20.11 9.22
C TYR A 191 -18.84 21.32 9.80
N PRO A 192 -18.20 22.48 10.01
CA PRO A 192 -18.86 23.64 10.61
C PRO A 192 -19.76 24.35 9.59
N LEU A 193 -21.06 24.43 9.89
CA LEU A 193 -22.02 25.18 9.07
C LEU A 193 -22.11 26.66 9.51
N PRO A 194 -22.30 27.60 8.55
CA PRO A 194 -22.65 28.96 8.88
C PRO A 194 -24.08 29.02 9.44
N SER A 195 -24.34 30.01 10.29
CA SER A 195 -25.69 30.31 10.80
C SER A 195 -26.21 31.59 10.12
N PRO A 196 -27.41 31.58 9.52
CA PRO A 196 -28.36 30.46 9.41
C PRO A 196 -27.89 29.35 8.45
N CYS A 197 -28.34 28.11 8.70
CA CYS A 197 -27.98 26.95 7.90
C CYS A 197 -28.50 27.11 6.45
N PRO A 198 -27.61 27.11 5.44
CA PRO A 198 -28.01 27.22 4.05
C PRO A 198 -28.51 25.86 3.53
N SER A 199 -29.21 25.86 2.40
CA SER A 199 -29.54 24.63 1.66
C SER A 199 -28.34 24.08 0.87
N SER A 200 -27.37 24.94 0.57
CA SER A 200 -26.18 24.62 -0.21
C SER A 200 -25.00 25.49 0.22
N ILE A 201 -23.79 24.96 0.11
CA ILE A 201 -22.56 25.63 0.57
C ILE A 201 -21.43 25.46 -0.44
N ALA A 202 -20.66 26.53 -0.65
CA ALA A 202 -19.41 26.46 -1.40
C ALA A 202 -18.30 25.85 -0.53
N LEU A 203 -17.62 24.83 -1.05
CA LEU A 203 -16.61 24.03 -0.38
C LEU A 203 -15.31 24.09 -1.17
N GLN A 204 -14.18 24.02 -0.48
CA GLN A 204 -12.86 23.83 -1.10
C GLN A 204 -12.27 22.52 -0.59
N LEU A 205 -12.29 21.47 -1.42
CA LEU A 205 -11.72 20.17 -1.07
C LEU A 205 -10.25 20.17 -1.46
N THR A 206 -9.37 19.95 -0.50
CA THR A 206 -7.93 19.97 -0.74
C THR A 206 -7.31 18.59 -0.75
N SER A 207 -7.91 17.63 -0.04
CA SER A 207 -7.44 16.25 0.03
C SER A 207 -8.54 15.29 0.45
N VAL A 208 -8.40 14.03 0.03
CA VAL A 208 -9.19 12.90 0.52
C VAL A 208 -8.22 11.80 0.96
N VAL A 209 -8.48 11.23 2.14
CA VAL A 209 -7.85 9.99 2.62
C VAL A 209 -8.87 8.88 2.52
N GLY A 210 -8.65 7.96 1.60
CA GLY A 210 -9.61 6.92 1.26
C GLY A 210 -9.48 5.61 2.04
N ASP A 211 -10.40 4.72 1.76
CA ASP A 211 -10.51 3.37 2.34
C ASP A 211 -9.24 2.51 2.18
N THR A 212 -8.49 2.68 1.09
CA THR A 212 -7.23 1.94 0.86
C THR A 212 -6.17 2.33 1.88
N LEU A 213 -6.02 3.62 2.16
CA LEU A 213 -5.08 4.09 3.18
C LEU A 213 -5.57 3.79 4.59
N LEU A 214 -6.86 4.05 4.87
CA LEU A 214 -7.45 3.73 6.18
C LEU A 214 -7.31 2.24 6.50
N SER A 215 -7.64 1.35 5.57
CA SER A 215 -7.50 -0.10 5.79
C SER A 215 -6.05 -0.58 5.88
N SER A 216 -5.12 0.02 5.14
CA SER A 216 -3.69 -0.26 5.27
C SER A 216 -3.16 0.10 6.66
N VAL A 217 -3.56 1.25 7.18
CA VAL A 217 -3.21 1.71 8.53
C VAL A 217 -3.82 0.82 9.61
N MET A 218 -5.10 0.46 9.48
CA MET A 218 -5.78 -0.44 10.41
C MET A 218 -5.14 -1.83 10.42
N TRP A 219 -4.71 -2.35 9.26
CA TRP A 219 -4.01 -3.63 9.19
C TRP A 219 -2.63 -3.58 9.86
N ILE A 220 -1.84 -2.53 9.62
CA ILE A 220 -0.50 -2.37 10.20
C ILE A 220 -0.55 -2.26 11.73
N THR A 221 -1.50 -1.50 12.25
CA THR A 221 -1.72 -1.36 13.70
C THR A 221 -2.31 -2.62 14.33
N GLY A 222 -2.87 -3.50 13.51
CA GLY A 222 -3.41 -4.77 13.96
C GLY A 222 -4.83 -4.75 14.44
N SER A 223 -5.59 -3.76 13.97
CA SER A 223 -7.02 -3.69 14.18
C SER A 223 -7.74 -4.93 13.66
N GLU A 224 -8.94 -5.15 14.19
CA GLU A 224 -9.84 -6.18 13.70
C GLU A 224 -10.63 -5.76 12.46
N LEU A 225 -10.67 -4.46 12.16
CA LEU A 225 -11.38 -3.93 11.00
C LEU A 225 -10.77 -4.46 9.71
N THR A 226 -11.62 -4.98 8.85
CA THR A 226 -11.27 -5.48 7.53
C THR A 226 -11.35 -4.38 6.48
N PRO A 227 -10.70 -4.54 5.32
CA PRO A 227 -10.88 -3.63 4.20
C PRO A 227 -12.36 -3.48 3.75
N MET A 228 -13.19 -4.54 3.89
CA MET A 228 -14.63 -4.42 3.61
C MET A 228 -15.33 -3.49 4.58
N ASP A 229 -14.98 -3.51 5.86
CA ASP A 229 -15.61 -2.64 6.85
C ASP A 229 -15.38 -1.18 6.46
N LEU A 230 -14.15 -0.85 6.04
CA LEU A 230 -13.72 0.50 5.68
C LEU A 230 -13.95 0.90 4.21
N TYR A 231 -14.47 0.02 3.34
CA TYR A 231 -14.56 0.21 1.88
C TYR A 231 -15.22 1.53 1.42
N ASP A 232 -16.16 2.04 2.22
CA ASP A 232 -16.88 3.30 1.97
C ASP A 232 -16.50 4.41 2.97
N SER A 233 -15.45 4.20 3.76
CA SER A 233 -14.92 5.18 4.70
C SER A 233 -13.95 6.14 4.01
N CYS A 234 -13.94 7.39 4.45
CA CYS A 234 -12.95 8.36 4.04
C CYS A 234 -12.77 9.47 5.09
N ILE A 235 -11.68 10.22 4.99
CA ILE A 235 -11.53 11.51 5.63
C ILE A 235 -11.46 12.55 4.51
N VAL A 236 -12.30 13.58 4.59
CA VAL A 236 -12.33 14.67 3.62
C VAL A 236 -11.69 15.89 4.28
N VAL A 237 -10.77 16.52 3.56
CA VAL A 237 -10.02 17.68 4.04
C VAL A 237 -10.52 18.92 3.31
N PHE A 238 -10.91 19.92 4.09
CA PHE A 238 -11.48 21.17 3.59
C PHE A 238 -10.61 22.35 3.98
N ASP A 239 -10.49 23.31 3.07
CA ASP A 239 -10.06 24.66 3.43
C ASP A 239 -11.29 25.50 3.75
N LEU A 240 -11.36 26.02 4.97
CA LEU A 240 -12.39 26.94 5.37
C LEU A 240 -12.06 28.36 4.89
N PRO A 241 -13.05 29.12 4.42
CA PRO A 241 -12.84 30.51 4.05
C PRO A 241 -12.33 31.30 5.26
N LYS A 242 -11.44 32.26 4.99
CA LYS A 242 -10.86 33.12 6.04
C LYS A 242 -11.99 33.91 6.70
N SER A 243 -12.29 33.60 7.97
CA SER A 243 -13.02 34.54 8.81
C SER A 243 -12.14 35.78 9.01
N THR A 244 -12.76 36.96 9.07
CA THR A 244 -12.17 38.31 8.88
C THR A 244 -10.96 38.70 9.74
N SER A 245 -10.46 37.81 10.59
CA SER A 245 -9.29 38.02 11.46
C SER A 245 -8.42 36.77 11.69
N ALA A 246 -8.62 35.66 10.99
CA ALA A 246 -7.82 34.44 11.13
C ALA A 246 -7.24 33.95 9.80
N ALA A 247 -6.09 33.27 9.85
CA ALA A 247 -5.53 32.54 8.71
C ALA A 247 -6.53 31.48 8.20
N SER A 248 -6.38 31.07 6.95
CA SER A 248 -7.17 29.95 6.40
C SER A 248 -6.97 28.73 7.28
N ARG A 249 -8.08 28.16 7.74
CA ARG A 249 -8.07 26.98 8.62
C ARG A 249 -8.43 25.76 7.78
N THR A 250 -7.55 24.78 7.79
CA THR A 250 -7.83 23.47 7.20
C THR A 250 -8.49 22.58 8.25
N ILE A 251 -9.49 21.80 7.86
CA ILE A 251 -10.15 20.83 8.75
C ILE A 251 -10.16 19.46 8.08
N ALA A 252 -9.99 18.41 8.86
CA ALA A 252 -10.15 17.03 8.43
C ALA A 252 -11.39 16.46 9.10
N VAL A 253 -12.35 15.97 8.29
CA VAL A 253 -13.63 15.46 8.77
C VAL A 253 -13.82 14.02 8.28
N PRO A 254 -13.96 13.03 9.18
CA PRO A 254 -14.37 11.69 8.81
C PRO A 254 -15.72 11.72 8.11
N GLY A 255 -15.84 11.00 7.01
CA GLY A 255 -17.03 10.93 6.20
C GLY A 255 -17.24 9.53 5.60
N VAL A 256 -18.28 9.45 4.79
CA VAL A 256 -18.60 8.28 3.98
C VAL A 256 -18.50 8.67 2.53
N ARG A 257 -17.97 7.78 1.70
CA ARG A 257 -17.96 7.94 0.26
C ARG A 257 -18.38 6.69 -0.46
N ILE A 258 -19.01 6.88 -1.60
CA ILE A 258 -19.37 5.81 -2.53
C ILE A 258 -19.07 6.25 -3.94
N LEU A 259 -18.81 5.27 -4.80
CA LEU A 259 -18.75 5.49 -6.24
C LEU A 259 -19.98 4.84 -6.85
N SER A 260 -20.79 5.63 -7.54
CA SER A 260 -22.07 5.15 -8.07
C SER A 260 -22.36 5.75 -9.44
N GLY A 261 -22.90 4.92 -10.33
CA GLY A 261 -23.55 5.35 -11.56
C GLY A 261 -25.07 5.39 -11.39
N PRO A 262 -25.81 6.02 -12.32
CA PRO A 262 -27.26 5.93 -12.36
C PRO A 262 -27.66 4.45 -12.48
N SER A 263 -28.68 4.03 -11.75
CA SER A 263 -29.30 2.72 -11.99
C SER A 263 -29.84 2.69 -13.43
N GLU A 264 -29.45 1.70 -14.21
CA GLU A 264 -30.09 1.43 -15.50
C GLU A 264 -31.56 1.09 -15.21
N SER A 265 -32.47 1.93 -15.68
CA SER A 265 -33.90 1.59 -15.62
C SER A 265 -34.13 0.42 -16.56
N PRO A 266 -34.83 -0.65 -16.14
CA PRO A 266 -35.16 -1.73 -17.06
C PRO A 266 -35.93 -1.14 -18.25
N VAL A 267 -35.51 -1.52 -19.46
CA VAL A 267 -36.08 -1.05 -20.73
C VAL A 267 -37.56 -1.45 -20.87
N ASP A 268 -38.03 -2.40 -20.05
CA ASP A 268 -39.38 -2.94 -20.08
C ASP A 268 -40.24 -2.38 -18.93
N SER A 269 -41.15 -1.48 -19.27
CA SER A 269 -42.09 -0.84 -18.34
C SER A 269 -43.12 -1.80 -17.74
N GLU A 270 -43.28 -3.01 -18.30
CA GLU A 270 -44.22 -4.01 -17.77
C GLU A 270 -43.64 -4.79 -16.59
N TYR A 271 -42.31 -4.78 -16.41
CA TYR A 271 -41.63 -5.33 -15.24
C TYR A 271 -41.20 -4.19 -14.33
N SER A 272 -42.09 -3.81 -13.40
CA SER A 272 -41.72 -2.99 -12.23
C SER A 272 -40.86 -3.83 -11.27
N LEU A 273 -39.63 -4.14 -11.68
CA LEU A 273 -38.62 -4.63 -10.75
C LEU A 273 -38.39 -3.50 -9.74
N GLY A 274 -38.56 -3.82 -8.46
CA GLY A 274 -38.30 -2.87 -7.36
C GLY A 274 -36.87 -2.32 -7.41
N ALA A 275 -36.60 -1.33 -6.56
CA ALA A 275 -35.27 -0.74 -6.42
C ALA A 275 -34.17 -1.82 -6.41
N THR A 276 -33.21 -1.70 -7.34
CA THR A 276 -32.09 -2.65 -7.44
C THR A 276 -30.93 -2.13 -6.61
N PHE A 277 -30.46 -2.94 -5.69
CA PHE A 277 -29.32 -2.64 -4.83
C PHE A 277 -28.16 -3.58 -5.16
N ILE A 278 -26.97 -3.03 -5.29
CA ILE A 278 -25.75 -3.82 -5.57
C ILE A 278 -24.99 -4.05 -4.27
N PRO A 279 -24.53 -5.29 -3.99
CA PRO A 279 -23.77 -5.56 -2.80
C PRO A 279 -22.45 -4.77 -2.75
N LYS A 280 -22.08 -4.34 -1.54
CA LYS A 280 -20.80 -3.69 -1.26
C LYS A 280 -19.62 -4.53 -1.76
N GLY A 281 -18.65 -3.90 -2.42
CA GLY A 281 -17.49 -4.58 -3.00
C GLY A 281 -17.67 -5.11 -4.42
N ALA A 282 -18.87 -5.01 -4.99
CA ALA A 282 -19.07 -5.28 -6.42
C ALA A 282 -18.29 -4.28 -7.29
N ALA A 283 -17.97 -4.69 -8.52
CA ALA A 283 -17.42 -3.78 -9.52
C ALA A 283 -18.46 -2.71 -9.86
N ASN A 284 -18.01 -1.46 -10.03
CA ASN A 284 -18.92 -0.40 -10.46
C ASN A 284 -19.39 -0.71 -11.88
N CYS A 285 -20.68 -0.55 -12.13
CA CYS A 285 -21.27 -0.61 -13.46
C CYS A 285 -22.11 0.64 -13.75
N GLY A 286 -22.33 0.91 -15.03
CA GLY A 286 -23.02 2.10 -15.53
C GLY A 286 -22.08 3.17 -16.09
N HIS A 287 -22.65 4.08 -16.89
CA HIS A 287 -21.96 5.25 -17.43
C HIS A 287 -22.07 6.44 -16.47
N GLY A 288 -21.14 7.40 -16.56
CA GLY A 288 -21.22 8.63 -15.75
C GLY A 288 -21.03 8.39 -14.25
N LEU A 289 -20.06 7.56 -13.88
CA LEU A 289 -19.74 7.30 -12.48
C LEU A 289 -19.50 8.61 -11.73
N THR A 290 -20.02 8.69 -10.52
CA THR A 290 -19.95 9.87 -9.66
C THR A 290 -19.54 9.44 -8.27
N TRP A 291 -18.53 10.10 -7.72
CA TRP A 291 -18.23 10.05 -6.30
C TRP A 291 -19.28 10.83 -5.54
N TRP A 292 -19.88 10.19 -4.55
CA TRP A 292 -20.72 10.83 -3.56
C TRP A 292 -19.99 10.82 -2.23
N PHE A 293 -19.96 11.96 -1.56
CA PHE A 293 -19.46 12.08 -0.21
C PHE A 293 -20.59 12.56 0.69
N TRP A 294 -20.72 11.93 1.85
CA TRP A 294 -21.59 12.37 2.93
C TRP A 294 -20.72 12.68 4.14
N VAL A 295 -20.62 13.96 4.45
CA VAL A 295 -19.81 14.47 5.55
C VAL A 295 -20.76 15.03 6.62
N PRO A 296 -20.68 14.57 7.87
CA PRO A 296 -21.59 15.02 8.91
C PRO A 296 -21.31 16.50 9.23
N CYS A 297 -22.36 17.31 9.39
CA CYS A 297 -22.23 18.75 9.63
C CYS A 297 -23.15 19.29 10.73
N GLY A 298 -23.87 18.40 11.40
CA GLY A 298 -24.75 18.69 12.53
C GLY A 298 -25.51 17.44 12.94
N GLU A 299 -26.37 17.57 13.95
CA GLU A 299 -27.26 16.47 14.34
C GLU A 299 -28.28 16.19 13.23
N GLY A 300 -28.16 15.01 12.63
CA GLY A 300 -28.99 14.58 11.51
C GLY A 300 -28.83 15.40 10.21
N LEU A 301 -27.72 16.12 10.07
CA LEU A 301 -27.38 16.94 8.91
C LEU A 301 -26.10 16.46 8.25
N TRP A 302 -26.14 16.44 6.92
CA TRP A 302 -25.07 15.96 6.06
C TRP A 302 -24.77 16.97 4.96
N VAL A 303 -23.49 17.22 4.72
CA VAL A 303 -23.02 17.82 3.47
C VAL A 303 -22.89 16.71 2.45
N GLN A 304 -23.74 16.73 1.43
CA GLN A 304 -23.68 15.85 0.28
C GLN A 304 -22.87 16.52 -0.83
N ILE A 305 -21.78 15.87 -1.25
CA ILE A 305 -20.90 16.35 -2.31
C ILE A 305 -20.94 15.35 -3.45
N ARG A 306 -21.15 15.83 -4.68
CA ARG A 306 -21.20 15.02 -5.90
C ARG A 306 -20.06 15.41 -6.83
N ARG A 307 -19.25 14.43 -7.23
CA ARG A 307 -18.10 14.63 -8.13
C ARG A 307 -18.09 13.58 -9.23
N PRO A 308 -18.50 13.92 -10.46
CA PRO A 308 -18.33 13.03 -11.60
C PRO A 308 -16.86 12.64 -11.76
N THR A 309 -16.56 11.39 -12.10
CA THR A 309 -15.17 10.89 -12.19
C THR A 309 -14.35 11.53 -13.31
N GLU A 310 -15.03 12.17 -14.26
CA GLU A 310 -14.41 12.96 -15.33
C GLU A 310 -13.86 14.30 -14.83
N HIS A 311 -14.28 14.74 -13.65
CA HIS A 311 -13.86 16.00 -13.03
C HIS A 311 -12.88 15.73 -11.89
N ARG A 312 -12.08 16.74 -11.56
CA ARG A 312 -11.22 16.68 -10.39
C ARG A 312 -12.05 16.60 -9.12
N ILE A 313 -11.68 15.69 -8.23
CA ILE A 313 -12.25 15.57 -6.88
C ILE A 313 -11.80 16.77 -6.05
N LEU A 314 -10.51 17.12 -6.16
CA LEU A 314 -9.87 18.19 -5.40
C LEU A 314 -10.03 19.53 -6.11
N ASP A 315 -11.12 20.23 -5.82
CA ASP A 315 -11.35 21.61 -6.26
C ASP A 315 -12.47 22.28 -5.44
N SER A 316 -12.79 23.53 -5.78
CA SER A 316 -14.03 24.18 -5.38
C SER A 316 -15.25 23.35 -5.83
N CYS A 317 -16.19 23.08 -4.94
CA CYS A 317 -17.53 22.54 -5.26
C CYS A 317 -18.62 23.26 -4.52
N GLU A 318 -19.84 22.96 -4.95
CA GLU A 318 -21.03 23.11 -4.17
C GLU A 318 -21.36 21.79 -3.44
N GLY A 319 -21.74 21.87 -2.17
CA GLY A 319 -22.26 20.77 -1.38
C GLY A 319 -23.68 21.07 -0.91
N GLU A 320 -24.57 20.11 -1.02
CA GLU A 320 -25.97 20.24 -0.62
C GLU A 320 -26.14 19.82 0.84
N ILE A 321 -26.92 20.57 1.61
CA ILE A 321 -27.27 20.16 2.98
C ILE A 321 -28.48 19.24 2.93
N ARG A 322 -28.32 18.03 3.47
CA ARG A 322 -29.35 17.00 3.53
C ARG A 322 -29.64 16.63 4.98
N THR A 323 -30.92 16.50 5.28
CA THR A 323 -31.38 15.87 6.53
C THR A 323 -31.31 14.35 6.43
N ASP A 324 -31.32 13.66 7.56
CA ASP A 324 -31.44 12.19 7.63
C ASP A 324 -32.61 11.64 6.81
N ALA A 325 -33.76 12.31 6.85
CA ALA A 325 -34.95 11.91 6.11
C ALA A 325 -34.73 12.00 4.60
N GLN A 326 -34.15 13.11 4.13
CA GLN A 326 -33.85 13.31 2.71
C GLN A 326 -32.77 12.35 2.20
N LEU A 327 -31.75 12.07 3.01
CA LEU A 327 -30.71 11.11 2.66
C LEU A 327 -31.28 9.69 2.63
N SER A 328 -32.12 9.32 3.59
CA SER A 328 -32.80 8.01 3.59
C SER A 328 -33.72 7.83 2.39
N GLU A 329 -34.47 8.87 2.01
CA GLU A 329 -35.31 8.85 0.81
C GLU A 329 -34.47 8.66 -0.46
N LEU A 330 -33.34 9.37 -0.58
CA LEU A 330 -32.40 9.19 -1.69
C LEU A 330 -31.88 7.76 -1.77
N LEU A 331 -31.45 7.18 -0.65
CA LEU A 331 -30.91 5.82 -0.60
C LEU A 331 -32.00 4.78 -0.92
N ALA A 332 -33.18 4.90 -0.30
CA ALA A 332 -34.30 4.00 -0.51
C ALA A 332 -34.87 4.04 -1.94
N SER A 333 -34.66 5.14 -2.67
CA SER A 333 -35.12 5.26 -4.06
C SER A 333 -34.48 4.24 -5.02
N GLY A 334 -33.32 3.66 -4.66
CA GLY A 334 -32.58 2.76 -5.55
C GLY A 334 -32.03 3.43 -6.80
N THR A 335 -32.00 4.77 -6.84
CA THR A 335 -31.46 5.51 -7.99
C THR A 335 -29.93 5.44 -8.05
N LEU A 336 -29.30 5.21 -6.90
CA LEU A 336 -27.87 4.97 -6.76
C LEU A 336 -27.61 3.48 -6.83
N ASN A 337 -26.71 3.08 -7.73
CA ASN A 337 -26.32 1.69 -7.90
C ASN A 337 -25.34 1.23 -6.80
N ILE A 338 -25.84 1.15 -5.55
CA ILE A 338 -25.07 0.89 -4.32
C ILE A 338 -25.85 -0.05 -3.39
N GLY A 339 -25.20 -0.46 -2.29
CA GLY A 339 -25.79 -1.34 -1.28
C GLY A 339 -26.50 -0.63 -0.12
N PHE A 340 -26.30 0.68 0.03
CA PHE A 340 -26.93 1.43 1.12
C PHE A 340 -28.41 1.66 0.86
N THR A 341 -29.25 1.32 1.84
CA THR A 341 -30.71 1.49 1.75
C THR A 341 -31.26 2.56 2.68
N ALA A 342 -30.53 2.91 3.75
CA ALA A 342 -30.93 3.90 4.74
C ALA A 342 -29.73 4.66 5.34
N VAL A 343 -29.99 5.81 5.97
CA VAL A 343 -28.94 6.65 6.57
C VAL A 343 -28.21 5.96 7.73
N GLU A 344 -28.82 4.99 8.38
CA GLU A 344 -28.27 4.21 9.49
C GLU A 344 -27.03 3.41 9.05
N GLU A 345 -27.00 2.93 7.81
CA GLU A 345 -25.84 2.27 7.22
C GLU A 345 -24.69 3.26 6.95
N VAL A 346 -25.06 4.49 6.54
CA VAL A 346 -24.11 5.60 6.39
C VAL A 346 -23.55 5.98 7.76
N ARG A 347 -24.37 6.08 8.82
CA ARG A 347 -23.89 6.34 10.18
C ARG A 347 -22.98 5.23 10.69
N THR A 348 -23.32 3.97 10.44
CA THR A 348 -22.47 2.83 10.83
C THR A 348 -21.10 2.92 10.15
N THR A 349 -21.07 3.25 8.86
CA THR A 349 -19.82 3.45 8.11
C THR A 349 -19.06 4.68 8.61
N LEU A 350 -19.74 5.76 8.97
CA LEU A 350 -19.13 6.96 9.55
C LEU A 350 -18.42 6.64 10.87
N GLU A 351 -19.02 5.83 11.74
CA GLU A 351 -18.38 5.41 12.99
C GLU A 351 -17.10 4.59 12.75
N LEU A 352 -17.08 3.75 11.70
CA LEU A 352 -15.87 3.04 11.29
C LEU A 352 -14.80 4.01 10.75
N SER A 353 -15.23 5.00 9.97
CA SER A 353 -14.37 6.06 9.46
C SER A 353 -13.74 6.89 10.59
N ARG A 354 -14.52 7.25 11.61
CA ARG A 354 -14.05 7.94 12.83
C ARG A 354 -13.00 7.13 13.56
N LYS A 355 -13.27 5.85 13.84
CA LYS A 355 -12.29 4.95 14.48
C LYS A 355 -10.98 4.85 13.70
N ALA A 356 -11.04 4.74 12.37
CA ALA A 356 -9.85 4.71 11.54
C ALA A 356 -9.10 6.05 11.54
N SER A 357 -9.83 7.16 11.55
CA SER A 357 -9.27 8.51 11.66
C SER A 357 -8.55 8.74 13.00
N ASP A 358 -9.11 8.25 14.10
CA ASP A 358 -8.50 8.37 15.43
C ASP A 358 -7.17 7.61 15.48
N VAL A 359 -7.15 6.37 15.00
CA VAL A 359 -5.93 5.56 14.90
C VAL A 359 -4.90 6.22 13.98
N LEU A 360 -5.33 6.75 12.83
CA LEU A 360 -4.45 7.48 11.93
C LEU A 360 -3.82 8.69 12.63
N THR A 361 -4.61 9.46 13.37
CA THR A 361 -4.13 10.65 14.10
C THR A 361 -3.15 10.27 15.22
N GLU A 362 -3.44 9.21 15.98
CA GLU A 362 -2.57 8.68 17.04
C GLU A 362 -1.19 8.25 16.50
N LEU A 363 -1.13 7.74 15.28
CA LEU A 363 0.16 7.35 14.68
C LEU A 363 1.04 8.55 14.30
N PHE A 364 0.46 9.73 14.10
CA PHE A 364 1.17 10.96 13.76
C PHE A 364 1.49 11.84 14.98
N SER A 365 0.85 11.59 16.13
CA SER A 365 1.20 12.19 17.43
C SER A 365 2.43 11.54 18.06
#